data_AF-A0A3D0D9X8-F1
#
_entry.id   AF-A0A3D0D9X8-F1
#
_cell.length_a   1.000
_cell.length_b   1.000
_cell.length_c   1.000
_cell.angle_alpha   90.00
_cell.angle_beta   90.00
_cell.angle_gamma   90.00
#
_symmetry.space_group_name_H-M   'P 1'
#
loop_
_entity.id
_entity.type
_entity.pdbx_description
1 polymer ?
#
loop_
_entity_poly.entity_id
_entity_poly.type
_entity_poly.pdbx_seq_one_letter_code
_entity_poly.pdbx_strand_id
1 'polypeptide(L)'
;TEVEKRAVRDAALSAGAREAHLIEQPMAAAIGASLPVTEACGSMIIDIGGGTTEVAVCSLGGVVVSTSIRVAGDELDQEIMNYARQKYNLLIGERMAEKTKIQIGSAYPLEEERTMTLRGRNLITGLPEAVTVSSIEIREALSSPVSTVVEAVRATLDETPPELVADLMEHGIALAGGGALLQGLADRLSEETKMRVYVADDPLACVAKGAGRVLEELDTLRKVLAPTQRAVAPR
;
A
#
# COMPACT_ATOMS: atom_id res chain seq x y z
N THR A 1 2.05 -1.86 17.95
CA THR A 1 2.46 -2.06 19.37
C THR A 1 1.51 -3.03 20.07
N GLU A 2 1.91 -3.64 21.17
CA GLU A 2 1.02 -4.54 21.94
C GLU A 2 -0.23 -3.82 22.50
N VAL A 3 -0.11 -2.51 22.78
CA VAL A 3 -1.23 -1.66 23.19
C VAL A 3 -2.27 -1.54 22.06
N GLU A 4 -1.83 -1.27 20.83
CA GLU A 4 -2.71 -1.18 19.67
C GLU A 4 -3.38 -2.52 19.35
N LYS A 5 -2.61 -3.63 19.38
CA LYS A 5 -3.16 -4.99 19.17
C LYS A 5 -4.27 -5.31 20.17
N ARG A 6 -4.05 -5.00 21.46
CA ARG A 6 -5.05 -5.20 22.50
C ARG A 6 -6.28 -4.31 22.29
N ALA A 7 -6.08 -3.03 21.96
CA ALA A 7 -7.17 -2.10 21.72
C ALA A 7 -8.09 -2.56 20.58
N VAL A 8 -7.51 -3.00 19.45
CA VAL A 8 -8.28 -3.53 18.31
C VAL A 8 -9.06 -4.80 18.68
N ARG A 9 -8.42 -5.72 19.41
CA ARG A 9 -9.06 -6.95 19.89
C ARG A 9 -10.21 -6.66 20.85
N ASP A 10 -9.98 -5.81 21.85
CA ASP A 10 -10.98 -5.45 22.86
C ASP A 10 -12.16 -4.70 22.21
N ALA A 11 -11.90 -3.88 21.19
CA ALA A 11 -12.95 -3.25 20.38
C ALA A 11 -13.81 -4.28 19.63
N ALA A 12 -13.20 -5.29 18.99
CA ALA A 12 -13.93 -6.36 18.32
C ALA A 12 -14.81 -7.17 19.28
N LEU A 13 -14.27 -7.54 20.45
CA LEU A 13 -15.02 -8.25 21.48
C LEU A 13 -16.17 -7.40 22.05
N SER A 14 -15.92 -6.10 22.29
CA SER A 14 -16.94 -5.16 22.78
C SER A 14 -18.05 -4.91 21.75
N ALA A 15 -17.74 -5.02 20.45
CA ALA A 15 -18.71 -4.96 19.36
C ALA A 15 -19.56 -6.23 19.22
N GLY A 16 -19.35 -7.25 20.07
CA GLY A 16 -20.16 -8.47 20.14
C GLY A 16 -19.50 -9.73 19.58
N ALA A 17 -18.23 -9.67 19.17
CA ALA A 17 -17.51 -10.87 18.73
C ALA A 17 -17.25 -11.82 19.91
N ARG A 18 -17.50 -13.11 19.72
CA ARG A 18 -17.15 -14.15 20.71
C ARG A 18 -15.65 -14.39 20.80
N GLU A 19 -14.97 -14.33 19.66
CA GLU A 19 -13.53 -14.48 19.51
C GLU A 19 -13.02 -13.42 18.55
N ALA A 20 -11.78 -12.97 18.79
CA ALA A 20 -11.09 -12.01 17.94
C ALA A 20 -9.65 -12.47 17.75
N HIS A 21 -9.27 -12.66 16.49
CA HIS A 21 -7.94 -13.07 16.07
C HIS A 21 -7.29 -11.91 15.34
N LEU A 22 -5.96 -11.82 15.42
CA LEU A 22 -5.18 -10.80 14.74
C LEU A 22 -4.31 -11.45 13.69
N ILE A 23 -4.12 -10.76 12.57
CA ILE A 23 -3.22 -11.14 11.49
C ILE A 23 -2.44 -9.90 11.09
N GLU A 24 -1.19 -10.08 10.70
CA GLU A 24 -0.39 -8.99 10.15
C GLU A 24 -0.96 -8.55 8.80
N GLN A 25 -1.08 -7.25 8.59
CA GLN A 25 -1.62 -6.68 7.35
C GLN A 25 -0.91 -7.20 6.09
N PRO A 26 0.43 -7.22 5.99
CA PRO A 26 1.11 -7.77 4.80
C PRO A 26 0.79 -9.25 4.57
N MET A 27 0.68 -10.05 5.62
CA MET A 27 0.31 -11.46 5.50
C MET A 27 -1.12 -11.63 4.99
N ALA A 28 -2.08 -10.85 5.51
CA ALA A 28 -3.44 -10.84 5.00
C ALA A 28 -3.50 -10.40 3.53
N ALA A 29 -2.77 -9.34 3.16
CA ALA A 29 -2.68 -8.87 1.77
C ALA A 29 -2.13 -9.97 0.84
N ALA A 30 -1.05 -10.66 1.25
CA ALA A 30 -0.44 -11.73 0.47
C ALA A 30 -1.38 -12.93 0.26
N ILE A 31 -2.12 -13.35 1.29
CA ILE A 31 -3.15 -14.41 1.17
C ILE A 31 -4.27 -13.95 0.24
N GLY A 32 -4.71 -12.69 0.34
CA GLY A 32 -5.71 -12.11 -0.55
C GLY A 32 -5.26 -12.02 -2.01
N ALA A 33 -3.97 -11.76 -2.23
CA ALA A 33 -3.32 -11.77 -3.54
C ALA A 33 -3.00 -13.19 -4.04
N SER A 34 -3.39 -14.23 -3.30
CA SER A 34 -3.16 -15.64 -3.63
C SER A 34 -1.69 -16.03 -3.76
N LEU A 35 -0.81 -15.38 -2.98
CA LEU A 35 0.59 -15.78 -2.89
C LEU A 35 0.76 -17.07 -2.08
N PRO A 36 1.72 -17.94 -2.44
CA PRO A 36 1.98 -19.21 -1.76
C PRO A 36 2.72 -19.03 -0.41
N VAL A 37 2.16 -18.20 0.49
CA VAL A 37 2.83 -17.78 1.73
C VAL A 37 3.13 -18.91 2.72
N THR A 38 2.48 -20.07 2.58
CA THR A 38 2.71 -21.24 3.45
C THR A 38 3.72 -22.23 2.88
N GLU A 39 4.15 -22.04 1.63
CA GLU A 39 5.11 -22.89 0.95
C GLU A 39 6.54 -22.49 1.33
N ALA A 40 7.49 -23.38 1.03
CA ALA A 40 8.92 -23.16 1.25
C ALA A 40 9.56 -22.34 0.12
N CYS A 41 8.90 -21.24 -0.26
CA CYS A 41 9.38 -20.27 -1.24
C CYS A 41 9.14 -18.84 -0.75
N GLY A 42 9.91 -17.89 -1.27
CA GLY A 42 9.75 -16.47 -1.05
C GLY A 42 8.55 -15.90 -1.81
N SER A 43 7.72 -15.12 -1.12
CA SER A 43 6.63 -14.34 -1.72
C SER A 43 6.70 -12.91 -1.23
N MET A 44 6.80 -11.94 -2.14
CA MET A 44 6.86 -10.52 -1.79
C MET A 44 5.55 -9.81 -2.12
N ILE A 45 5.06 -9.04 -1.16
CA ILE A 45 3.87 -8.21 -1.25
C ILE A 45 4.23 -6.76 -0.89
N ILE A 46 3.69 -5.82 -1.65
CA ILE A 46 3.74 -4.39 -1.39
C ILE A 46 2.30 -3.90 -1.28
N ASP A 47 1.83 -3.61 -0.07
CA ASP A 47 0.47 -3.12 0.20
C ASP A 47 0.50 -1.61 0.48
N ILE A 48 -0.09 -0.82 -0.42
CA ILE A 48 -0.12 0.65 -0.34
C ILE A 48 -1.53 1.11 -0.01
N GLY A 49 -1.74 1.49 1.25
CA GLY A 49 -3.02 2.01 1.75
C GLY A 49 -3.18 3.52 1.59
N GLY A 50 -4.03 4.10 2.44
CA GLY A 50 -4.15 5.56 2.58
C GLY A 50 -2.97 6.16 3.35
N GLY A 51 -2.71 5.68 4.56
CA GLY A 51 -1.69 6.27 5.45
C GLY A 51 -0.34 5.56 5.51
N THR A 52 -0.24 4.33 4.99
CA THR A 52 0.95 3.47 5.13
C THR A 52 1.20 2.61 3.91
N THR A 53 2.48 2.37 3.64
CA THR A 53 2.95 1.33 2.73
C THR A 53 3.63 0.23 3.54
N GLU A 54 3.17 -1.00 3.38
CA GLU A 54 3.73 -2.20 3.97
C GLU A 54 4.42 -3.03 2.89
N VAL A 55 5.72 -3.26 3.04
CA VAL A 55 6.50 -4.14 2.17
C VAL A 55 6.90 -5.35 2.98
N ALA A 56 6.66 -6.56 2.48
CA ALA A 56 7.02 -7.77 3.20
C ALA A 56 7.40 -8.93 2.27
N VAL A 57 8.33 -9.75 2.75
CA VAL A 57 8.66 -11.06 2.18
C VAL A 57 8.16 -12.13 3.15
N CYS A 58 7.32 -13.03 2.65
CA CYS A 58 6.70 -14.11 3.39
C CYS A 58 7.23 -15.47 2.92
N SER A 59 7.33 -16.43 3.84
CA SER A 59 7.61 -17.84 3.56
C SER A 59 7.18 -18.71 4.74
N LEU A 60 6.81 -19.97 4.51
CA LEU A 60 6.46 -20.94 5.55
C LEU A 60 5.40 -20.45 6.58
N GLY A 61 4.50 -19.57 6.15
CA GLY A 61 3.43 -19.00 6.95
C GLY A 61 3.88 -17.86 7.89
N GLY A 62 5.10 -17.36 7.73
CA GLY A 62 5.64 -16.25 8.50
C GLY A 62 6.11 -15.11 7.61
N VAL A 63 6.22 -13.92 8.21
CA VAL A 63 6.91 -12.77 7.62
C VAL A 63 8.40 -12.87 7.96
N VAL A 64 9.24 -12.90 6.93
CA VAL A 64 10.70 -13.05 7.06
C VAL A 64 11.36 -11.68 7.20
N VAL A 65 11.00 -10.75 6.32
CA VAL A 65 11.44 -9.35 6.33
C VAL A 65 10.23 -8.47 6.09
N SER A 66 10.15 -7.34 6.80
CA SER A 66 9.11 -6.35 6.57
C SER A 66 9.59 -4.93 6.83
N THR A 67 9.13 -4.00 6.01
CA THR A 67 9.35 -2.57 6.15
C THR A 67 8.00 -1.85 6.07
N SER A 68 7.74 -0.98 7.05
CA SER A 68 6.53 -0.14 7.10
C SER A 68 6.92 1.32 7.06
N ILE A 69 6.35 2.08 6.13
CA ILE A 69 6.56 3.53 6.02
C ILE A 69 5.22 4.27 6.07
N ARG A 70 5.22 5.47 6.64
CA ARG A 70 4.05 6.37 6.70
C ARG A 70 3.96 7.28 5.47
N VAL A 71 4.16 6.69 4.30
CA VAL A 71 4.03 7.34 2.99
C VAL A 71 3.17 6.44 2.13
N ALA A 72 2.02 6.95 1.69
CA ALA A 72 1.05 6.22 0.89
C ALA A 72 0.06 7.20 0.23
N GLY A 73 -1.20 6.80 0.03
CA GLY A 73 -2.23 7.58 -0.67
C GLY A 73 -2.43 9.02 -0.17
N ASP A 74 -2.39 9.26 1.14
CA ASP A 74 -2.65 10.57 1.76
C ASP A 74 -1.51 11.57 1.45
N GLU A 75 -0.26 11.09 1.46
CA GLU A 75 0.91 11.91 1.13
C GLU A 75 0.92 12.29 -0.36
N LEU A 76 0.48 11.39 -1.24
CA LEU A 76 0.33 11.67 -2.66
C LEU A 76 -0.70 12.80 -2.90
N ASP A 77 -1.81 12.80 -2.15
CA ASP A 77 -2.80 13.88 -2.24
C ASP A 77 -2.25 15.20 -1.70
N GLN A 78 -1.48 15.14 -0.61
CA GLN A 78 -0.82 16.30 -0.04
C GLN A 78 0.16 16.94 -1.02
N GLU A 79 0.94 16.15 -1.75
CA GLU A 79 1.87 16.66 -2.77
C GLU A 79 1.16 17.29 -3.97
N ILE A 80 0.01 16.76 -4.40
CA ILE A 80 -0.80 17.40 -5.44
C ILE A 80 -1.34 18.75 -4.95
N MET A 81 -1.79 18.84 -3.70
CA MET A 81 -2.23 20.11 -3.11
C MET A 81 -1.08 21.12 -3.01
N ASN A 82 0.11 20.66 -2.60
CA ASN A 82 1.32 21.47 -2.50
C ASN A 82 1.75 22.00 -3.88
N TYR A 83 1.73 21.14 -4.90
CA TYR A 83 2.04 21.51 -6.27
C TYR A 83 1.11 22.60 -6.80
N ALA A 84 -0.21 22.42 -6.65
CA ALA A 84 -1.19 23.40 -7.09
C ALA A 84 -0.99 24.76 -6.41
N ARG A 85 -0.67 24.73 -5.11
CA ARG A 85 -0.38 25.93 -4.32
C ARG A 85 0.88 26.64 -4.78
N GLN A 86 1.98 25.91 -4.97
CA GLN A 86 3.28 26.49 -5.28
C GLN A 86 3.38 26.97 -6.74
N LYS A 87 2.89 26.17 -7.69
CA LYS A 87 3.03 26.47 -9.12
C LYS A 87 1.99 27.46 -9.64
N TYR A 88 0.77 27.41 -9.12
CA TYR A 88 -0.35 28.20 -9.64
C TYR A 88 -1.00 29.16 -8.63
N ASN A 89 -0.49 29.22 -7.39
CA ASN A 89 -1.16 29.94 -6.30
C ASN A 89 -2.61 29.47 -6.11
N LEU A 90 -2.91 28.20 -6.41
CA LEU A 90 -4.27 27.66 -6.35
C LEU A 90 -4.43 26.77 -5.11
N LEU A 91 -5.32 27.15 -4.21
CA LEU A 91 -5.72 26.31 -3.09
C LEU A 91 -6.83 25.35 -3.51
N ILE A 92 -6.51 24.06 -3.57
CA ILE A 92 -7.47 22.97 -3.79
C ILE A 92 -7.67 22.17 -2.50
N GLY A 93 -8.79 21.45 -2.41
CA GLY A 93 -9.06 20.54 -1.30
C GLY A 93 -8.67 19.10 -1.62
N GLU A 94 -8.59 18.28 -0.59
CA GLU A 94 -8.20 16.85 -0.64
C GLU A 94 -8.97 16.05 -1.70
N ARG A 95 -10.31 16.19 -1.77
CA ARG A 95 -11.12 15.51 -2.80
C ARG A 95 -10.72 15.85 -4.24
N MET A 96 -10.24 17.07 -4.49
CA MET A 96 -9.75 17.47 -5.81
C MET A 96 -8.38 16.85 -6.09
N ALA A 97 -7.51 16.80 -5.08
CA ALA A 97 -6.22 16.15 -5.17
C ALA A 97 -6.36 14.64 -5.42
N GLU A 98 -7.20 13.95 -4.64
CA GLU A 98 -7.47 12.51 -4.81
C GLU A 98 -8.07 12.21 -6.19
N LYS A 99 -9.03 13.01 -6.64
CA LYS A 99 -9.58 12.87 -8.00
C LYS A 99 -8.50 13.04 -9.07
N THR A 100 -7.58 13.98 -8.88
CA THR A 100 -6.46 14.22 -9.80
C THR A 100 -5.50 13.03 -9.81
N LYS A 101 -5.15 12.51 -8.62
CA LYS A 101 -4.35 11.28 -8.42
C LYS A 101 -4.93 10.11 -9.19
N ILE A 102 -6.24 9.86 -9.05
CA ILE A 102 -6.94 8.74 -9.71
C ILE A 102 -7.02 8.93 -11.23
N GLN A 103 -7.27 10.14 -11.72
CA GLN A 103 -7.54 10.37 -13.15
C GLN A 103 -6.28 10.47 -14.01
N ILE A 104 -5.25 11.14 -13.51
CA ILE A 104 -4.04 11.48 -14.28
C ILE A 104 -2.73 11.29 -13.50
N GLY A 105 -2.77 10.80 -12.26
CA GLY A 105 -1.58 10.53 -11.46
C GLY A 105 -0.82 9.32 -12.01
N SER A 106 0.49 9.47 -12.16
CA SER A 106 1.35 8.40 -12.64
C SER A 106 2.70 8.38 -11.92
N ALA A 107 3.27 7.19 -11.75
CA ALA A 107 4.63 6.95 -11.25
C ALA A 107 5.64 6.70 -12.39
N TYR A 108 5.15 6.59 -13.63
CA TYR A 108 5.93 6.30 -14.83
C TYR A 108 5.39 7.10 -16.03
N PRO A 109 6.22 7.39 -17.07
CA PRO A 109 5.72 7.93 -18.33
C PRO A 109 4.56 7.09 -18.90
N LEU A 110 3.51 7.77 -19.36
CA LEU A 110 2.35 7.14 -19.98
C LEU A 110 2.53 7.11 -21.50
N GLU A 111 1.95 6.12 -22.18
CA GLU A 111 1.89 6.10 -23.65
C GLU A 111 1.20 7.36 -24.20
N GLU A 112 0.09 7.75 -23.57
CA GLU A 112 -0.63 8.99 -23.84
C GLU A 112 -0.76 9.80 -22.56
N GLU A 113 -0.08 10.94 -22.52
CA GLU A 113 -0.18 11.89 -21.42
C GLU A 113 -1.57 12.54 -21.40
N ARG A 114 -2.10 12.75 -20.20
CA ARG A 114 -3.46 13.21 -19.94
C ARG A 114 -3.45 14.60 -19.33
N THR A 115 -4.59 15.27 -19.38
CA THR A 115 -4.78 16.56 -18.71
C THR A 115 -6.06 16.56 -17.90
N MET A 116 -6.10 17.40 -16.86
CA MET A 116 -7.27 17.60 -16.01
C MET A 116 -7.33 19.05 -15.54
N THR A 117 -8.54 19.57 -15.32
CA THR A 117 -8.74 20.90 -14.73
C THR A 117 -8.85 20.81 -13.21
N LEU A 118 -7.89 21.41 -12.51
CA LEU A 118 -7.98 21.72 -11.08
C LEU A 118 -8.90 22.92 -10.87
N ARG A 119 -9.72 22.86 -9.83
CA ARG A 119 -10.60 23.97 -9.44
C ARG A 119 -10.41 24.27 -7.96
N GLY A 120 -10.19 25.54 -7.63
CA GLY A 120 -9.86 25.96 -6.29
C GLY A 120 -10.02 27.45 -6.09
N ARG A 121 -9.43 27.96 -5.00
CA ARG A 121 -9.38 29.38 -4.69
C ARG A 121 -7.99 29.93 -5.02
N ASN A 122 -7.92 30.93 -5.88
CA ASN A 122 -6.68 31.66 -6.13
C ASN A 122 -6.25 32.37 -4.83
N LEU A 123 -5.00 32.18 -4.41
CA LEU A 123 -4.44 32.72 -3.16
C LEU A 123 -4.03 34.19 -3.25
N ILE A 124 -3.86 34.72 -4.46
CA ILE A 124 -3.55 36.13 -4.73
C ILE A 124 -4.86 36.95 -4.76
N THR A 125 -5.85 36.51 -5.54
CA THR A 125 -7.10 37.26 -5.75
C THR A 125 -8.21 36.90 -4.75
N GLY A 126 -8.13 35.72 -4.12
CA GLY A 126 -9.15 35.18 -3.24
C GLY A 126 -10.38 34.61 -3.96
N LEU A 127 -10.43 34.65 -5.29
CA LEU A 127 -11.59 34.24 -6.10
C LEU A 127 -11.46 32.78 -6.59
N PRO A 128 -12.58 32.13 -6.96
CA PRO A 128 -12.55 30.83 -7.62
C PRO A 128 -11.78 30.90 -8.95
N GLU A 129 -10.89 29.94 -9.18
CA GLU A 129 -10.11 29.81 -10.40
C GLU A 129 -10.00 28.34 -10.84
N ALA A 130 -9.78 28.14 -12.14
CA ALA A 130 -9.56 26.84 -12.74
C ALA A 130 -8.25 26.84 -13.55
N VAL A 131 -7.42 25.81 -13.34
CA VAL A 131 -6.14 25.63 -14.03
C VAL A 131 -6.07 24.23 -14.62
N THR A 132 -5.61 24.10 -15.86
CA THR A 132 -5.39 22.80 -16.49
C THR A 132 -3.98 22.34 -16.23
N VAL A 133 -3.83 21.12 -15.72
CA VAL A 133 -2.56 20.46 -15.42
C VAL A 133 -2.43 19.16 -16.21
N SER A 134 -1.20 18.75 -16.49
CA SER A 134 -0.88 17.51 -17.20
C SER A 134 -0.45 16.38 -16.26
N SER A 135 -0.54 15.13 -16.71
CA SER A 135 0.00 13.96 -16.00
C SER A 135 1.52 14.04 -15.81
N ILE A 136 2.25 14.75 -16.67
CA ILE A 136 3.69 15.03 -16.51
C ILE A 136 3.93 15.86 -15.25
N GLU A 137 3.16 16.94 -15.09
CA GLU A 137 3.24 17.84 -13.95
C GLU A 137 2.84 17.15 -12.64
N ILE A 138 1.78 16.34 -12.69
CA ILE A 138 1.38 15.54 -11.52
C ILE A 138 2.43 14.47 -11.21
N ARG A 139 3.02 13.80 -12.21
CA ARG A 139 4.11 12.84 -11.99
C ARG A 139 5.34 13.49 -11.35
N GLU A 140 5.67 14.71 -11.75
CA GLU A 140 6.73 15.51 -11.11
C GLU A 140 6.39 15.77 -9.63
N ALA A 141 5.16 16.20 -9.32
CA ALA A 141 4.70 16.44 -7.96
C ALA A 141 4.78 15.17 -7.09
N LEU A 142 4.43 14.01 -7.65
CA LEU A 142 4.42 12.73 -6.94
C LEU A 142 5.81 12.07 -6.83
N SER A 143 6.85 12.66 -7.43
CA SER A 143 8.17 12.01 -7.55
C SER A 143 8.81 11.69 -6.20
N SER A 144 8.72 12.58 -5.22
CA SER A 144 9.30 12.37 -3.88
C SER A 144 8.63 11.21 -3.13
N PRO A 145 7.30 11.20 -2.88
CA PRO A 145 6.67 10.09 -2.16
C PRO A 145 6.79 8.75 -2.89
N VAL A 146 6.74 8.74 -4.24
CA VAL A 146 6.98 7.52 -5.02
C VAL A 146 8.42 7.02 -4.82
N SER A 147 9.42 7.92 -4.79
CA SER A 147 10.81 7.53 -4.53
C SER A 147 10.98 6.91 -3.14
N THR A 148 10.30 7.43 -2.12
CA THR A 148 10.32 6.84 -0.78
C THR A 148 9.73 5.42 -0.77
N VAL A 149 8.67 5.16 -1.54
CA VAL A 149 8.13 3.80 -1.71
C VAL A 149 9.16 2.88 -2.40
N VAL A 150 9.79 3.35 -3.47
CA VAL A 150 10.86 2.60 -4.17
C VAL A 150 12.02 2.28 -3.23
N GLU A 151 12.46 3.25 -2.42
CA GLU A 151 13.54 3.07 -1.45
C GLU A 151 13.18 2.03 -0.39
N ALA A 152 11.95 2.04 0.13
CA ALA A 152 11.49 1.03 1.08
C ALA A 152 11.50 -0.37 0.47
N VAL A 153 11.04 -0.51 -0.78
CA VAL A 153 11.08 -1.80 -1.51
C VAL A 153 12.52 -2.30 -1.68
N ARG A 154 13.44 -1.42 -2.06
CA ARG A 154 14.86 -1.76 -2.20
C ARG A 154 15.49 -2.16 -0.87
N ALA A 155 15.21 -1.41 0.20
CA ALA A 155 15.70 -1.73 1.54
C ALA A 155 15.20 -3.11 2.01
N THR A 156 13.92 -3.44 1.77
CA THR A 156 13.41 -4.78 2.07
C THR A 156 14.13 -5.86 1.27
N LEU A 157 14.39 -5.65 -0.02
CA LEU A 157 15.14 -6.61 -0.85
C LEU A 157 16.59 -6.78 -0.36
N ASP A 158 17.25 -5.71 0.06
CA ASP A 158 18.63 -5.75 0.57
C ASP A 158 18.75 -6.55 1.88
N GLU A 159 17.69 -6.55 2.71
CA GLU A 159 17.60 -7.36 3.94
C GLU A 159 17.13 -8.80 3.68
N THR A 160 16.61 -9.10 2.48
CA THR A 160 16.05 -10.41 2.16
C THR A 160 17.14 -11.45 1.94
N PRO A 161 17.06 -12.64 2.57
CA PRO A 161 18.02 -13.72 2.33
C PRO A 161 18.13 -14.09 0.84
N PRO A 162 19.35 -14.32 0.30
CA PRO A 162 19.56 -14.57 -1.12
C PRO A 162 18.73 -15.71 -1.72
N GLU A 163 18.46 -16.75 -0.92
CA GLU A 163 17.62 -17.87 -1.30
C GLU A 163 16.17 -17.45 -1.61
N LEU A 164 15.61 -16.50 -0.86
CA LEU A 164 14.27 -15.99 -1.10
C LEU A 164 14.26 -14.98 -2.25
N VAL A 165 15.33 -14.20 -2.42
CA VAL A 165 15.49 -13.29 -3.57
C VAL A 165 15.41 -14.05 -4.89
N ALA A 166 16.01 -15.24 -4.97
CA ALA A 166 15.93 -16.09 -6.16
C ALA A 166 14.47 -16.47 -6.51
N ASP A 167 13.65 -16.80 -5.50
CA ASP A 167 12.22 -17.10 -5.70
C ASP A 167 11.45 -15.86 -6.20
N LEU A 168 11.78 -14.66 -5.70
CA LEU A 168 11.16 -13.41 -6.14
C LEU A 168 11.51 -13.07 -7.59
N MET A 169 12.70 -13.41 -8.06
CA MET A 169 13.08 -13.23 -9.46
C MET A 169 12.25 -14.11 -10.40
N GLU A 170 11.84 -15.29 -9.95
CA GLU A 170 11.02 -16.22 -10.73
C GLU A 170 9.53 -15.86 -10.69
N HIS A 171 8.99 -15.61 -9.49
CA HIS A 171 7.55 -15.40 -9.30
C HIS A 171 7.11 -13.94 -9.42
N GLY A 172 8.04 -13.00 -9.21
CA GLY A 172 7.78 -11.57 -9.16
C GLY A 172 7.24 -11.06 -7.81
N ILE A 173 6.89 -9.78 -7.80
CA ILE A 173 6.43 -9.03 -6.64
C ILE A 173 4.99 -8.58 -6.87
N ALA A 174 4.10 -8.84 -5.91
CA ALA A 174 2.71 -8.41 -5.99
C ALA A 174 2.50 -7.03 -5.35
N LEU A 175 1.68 -6.19 -5.98
CA LEU A 175 1.17 -4.94 -5.45
C LEU A 175 -0.29 -5.10 -5.01
N ALA A 176 -0.61 -4.59 -3.83
CA ALA A 176 -1.96 -4.53 -3.26
C ALA A 176 -2.25 -3.16 -2.64
N GLY A 177 -3.49 -2.96 -2.21
CA GLY A 177 -3.96 -1.70 -1.65
C GLY A 177 -4.38 -0.70 -2.74
N GLY A 178 -5.02 0.39 -2.33
CA GLY A 178 -5.51 1.41 -3.25
C GLY A 178 -4.40 2.16 -3.99
N GLY A 179 -3.24 2.34 -3.35
CA GLY A 179 -2.09 2.99 -3.97
C GLY A 179 -1.42 2.16 -5.06
N ALA A 180 -1.64 0.84 -5.11
CA ALA A 180 -1.19 -0.02 -6.20
C ALA A 180 -1.79 0.38 -7.57
N LEU A 181 -2.91 1.12 -7.56
CA LEU A 181 -3.61 1.57 -8.77
C LEU A 181 -3.01 2.85 -9.37
N LEU A 182 -1.96 3.42 -8.77
CA LEU A 182 -1.24 4.54 -9.35
C LEU A 182 -0.62 4.12 -10.69
N GLN A 183 -0.92 4.87 -11.76
CA GLN A 183 -0.59 4.44 -13.13
C GLN A 183 0.93 4.31 -13.30
N GLY A 184 1.37 3.18 -13.83
CA GLY A 184 2.79 2.91 -14.05
C GLY A 184 3.60 2.60 -12.79
N LEU A 185 2.98 2.42 -11.62
CA LEU A 185 3.73 2.09 -10.41
C LEU A 185 4.41 0.72 -10.49
N ALA A 186 3.72 -0.28 -11.05
CA ALA A 186 4.29 -1.60 -11.32
C ALA A 186 5.49 -1.51 -12.29
N ASP A 187 5.38 -0.70 -13.34
CA ASP A 187 6.47 -0.47 -14.31
C ASP A 187 7.66 0.21 -13.64
N ARG A 188 7.41 1.26 -12.84
CA ARG A 188 8.43 1.97 -12.10
C ARG A 188 9.18 1.05 -11.14
N LEU A 189 8.45 0.26 -10.36
CA LEU A 189 9.06 -0.70 -9.43
C LEU A 189 9.80 -1.83 -10.16
N SER A 190 9.27 -2.29 -11.30
CA SER A 190 9.95 -3.31 -12.12
C SER A 190 11.28 -2.77 -12.67
N GLU A 191 11.32 -1.52 -13.12
CA GLU A 191 12.56 -0.90 -13.58
C GLU A 191 13.60 -0.77 -12.47
N GLU A 192 13.18 -0.39 -11.26
CA GLU A 192 14.09 -0.15 -10.13
C GLU A 192 14.59 -1.45 -9.50
N THR A 193 13.73 -2.47 -9.40
CA THR A 193 14.05 -3.77 -8.77
C THR A 193 14.65 -4.78 -9.76
N LYS A 194 14.49 -4.56 -11.07
CA LYS A 194 14.83 -5.52 -12.13
C LYS A 194 14.10 -6.87 -11.99
N MET A 195 12.96 -6.87 -11.31
CA MET A 195 12.08 -8.02 -11.14
C MET A 195 10.71 -7.72 -11.74
N ARG A 196 9.94 -8.76 -12.06
CA ARG A 196 8.55 -8.58 -12.48
C ARG A 196 7.74 -8.06 -11.31
N VAL A 197 7.10 -6.91 -11.46
CA VAL A 197 6.10 -6.40 -10.50
C VAL A 197 4.73 -6.39 -11.16
N TYR A 198 3.70 -6.82 -10.45
CA TYR A 198 2.34 -6.88 -10.97
C TYR A 198 1.32 -6.45 -9.90
N VAL A 199 0.20 -5.90 -10.34
CA VAL A 199 -0.92 -5.56 -9.46
C VAL A 199 -1.78 -6.79 -9.27
N ALA A 200 -2.16 -7.10 -8.02
CA ALA A 200 -3.08 -8.18 -7.71
C ALA A 200 -4.46 -7.94 -8.37
N ASP A 201 -5.23 -8.99 -8.64
CA ASP A 201 -6.50 -8.90 -9.38
C ASP A 201 -7.55 -7.97 -8.75
N ASP A 202 -7.60 -7.93 -7.41
CA ASP A 202 -8.49 -7.05 -6.64
C ASP A 202 -7.72 -6.40 -5.49
N PRO A 203 -6.85 -5.42 -5.80
CA PRO A 203 -5.85 -4.93 -4.87
C PRO A 203 -6.48 -4.21 -3.68
N LEU A 204 -7.65 -3.58 -3.88
CA LEU A 204 -8.43 -2.92 -2.83
C LEU A 204 -9.00 -3.92 -1.80
N ALA A 205 -9.32 -5.14 -2.22
CA ALA A 205 -9.94 -6.14 -1.37
C ALA A 205 -8.95 -7.15 -0.79
N CYS A 206 -7.68 -7.16 -1.20
CA CYS A 206 -6.69 -8.18 -0.78
C CYS A 206 -6.67 -8.42 0.72
N VAL A 207 -6.53 -7.37 1.55
CA VAL A 207 -6.47 -7.53 3.02
C VAL A 207 -7.75 -8.17 3.57
N ALA A 208 -8.92 -7.70 3.12
CA ALA A 208 -10.21 -8.22 3.58
C ALA A 208 -10.45 -9.67 3.13
N LYS A 209 -10.13 -9.99 1.87
CA LYS A 209 -10.21 -11.35 1.32
C LYS A 209 -9.27 -12.31 2.04
N GLY A 210 -8.03 -11.88 2.30
CA GLY A 210 -7.07 -12.69 3.04
C GLY A 210 -7.52 -12.99 4.47
N ALA A 211 -8.03 -11.99 5.19
CA ALA A 211 -8.63 -12.19 6.51
C ALA A 211 -9.83 -13.15 6.47
N GLY A 212 -10.69 -13.04 5.44
CA GLY A 212 -11.81 -13.97 5.21
C GLY A 212 -11.36 -15.40 4.96
N ARG A 213 -10.36 -15.61 4.10
CA ARG A 213 -9.78 -16.95 3.82
C ARG A 213 -9.17 -17.58 5.07
N VAL A 214 -8.49 -16.79 5.89
CA VAL A 214 -7.95 -17.26 7.18
C VAL A 214 -9.08 -17.71 8.11
N LEU A 215 -10.21 -17.03 8.11
CA LEU A 215 -11.38 -17.42 8.90
C LEU A 215 -12.00 -18.74 8.39
N GLU A 216 -12.07 -18.93 7.07
CA GLU A 216 -12.58 -20.16 6.44
C GLU A 216 -11.68 -21.38 6.69
N GLU A 217 -10.36 -21.17 6.75
CA GLU A 217 -9.34 -22.22 6.93
C GLU A 217 -8.57 -22.08 8.26
N LEU A 218 -9.27 -21.67 9.32
CA LEU A 218 -8.70 -21.31 10.64
C LEU A 218 -7.72 -22.35 11.21
N ASP A 219 -8.03 -23.64 11.07
CA ASP A 219 -7.18 -24.72 11.60
C ASP A 219 -5.88 -24.85 10.80
N THR A 220 -5.94 -24.71 9.49
CA THR A 220 -4.80 -24.80 8.56
C THR A 220 -3.91 -23.56 8.65
N LEU A 221 -4.54 -22.38 8.71
CA LEU A 221 -3.89 -21.08 8.68
C LEU A 221 -3.61 -20.50 10.07
N ARG A 222 -3.81 -21.29 11.14
CA ARG A 222 -3.56 -20.84 12.52
C ARG A 222 -2.15 -20.29 12.74
N LYS A 223 -1.16 -20.78 11.98
CA LYS A 223 0.24 -20.36 12.07
C LYS A 223 0.48 -18.93 11.60
N VAL A 224 -0.38 -18.39 10.73
CA VAL A 224 -0.24 -17.00 10.22
C VAL A 224 -0.84 -15.96 11.18
N LEU A 225 -1.58 -16.41 12.21
CA LEU A 225 -2.18 -15.51 13.19
C LEU A 225 -1.11 -14.91 14.09
N ALA A 226 -1.22 -13.61 14.35
CA ALA A 226 -0.36 -12.93 15.29
C ALA A 226 -0.58 -13.51 16.70
N PRO A 227 0.49 -13.79 17.45
CA PRO A 227 0.37 -14.30 18.80
C PRO A 227 -0.38 -13.29 19.67
N THR A 228 -1.50 -13.71 20.25
CA THR A 228 -2.24 -12.94 21.24
C THR A 228 -1.94 -13.52 22.62
N GLN A 229 -1.55 -12.68 23.58
CA GLN A 229 -1.50 -13.13 24.97
C GLN A 229 -2.90 -13.60 25.36
N ARG A 230 -3.01 -14.85 25.81
CA ARG A 230 -4.20 -15.34 26.50
C ARG A 230 -4.43 -14.41 27.68
N ALA A 231 -5.65 -13.85 27.78
CA ALA A 231 -6.07 -13.22 29.02
C ALA A 231 -5.85 -14.24 30.14
N VAL A 232 -5.05 -13.87 31.14
CA VAL A 232 -4.93 -14.64 32.38
C VAL A 232 -6.35 -14.82 32.90
N ALA A 233 -6.78 -16.08 33.04
CA ALA A 233 -8.10 -16.38 33.58
C ALA A 233 -8.25 -15.66 34.93
N PRO A 234 -9.38 -14.98 35.21
CA PRO A 234 -9.61 -14.43 36.52
C PRO A 234 -9.61 -15.59 37.53
N ARG A 235 -8.79 -15.46 38.58
CA ARG A 235 -8.83 -16.34 39.75
C ARG A 235 -10.12 -16.15 40.53
#